data_AF-A0A4Q7UFX4-F1
#
_entry.id   AF-A0A4Q7UFX4-F1
#
_cell.length_a   1.000
_cell.length_b   1.000
_cell.length_c   1.000
_cell.angle_alpha   90.00
_cell.angle_beta   90.00
_cell.angle_gamma   90.00
#
_symmetry.space_group_name_H-M   'P 1'
#
loop_
_entity.id
_entity.type
_entity.pdbx_description
1 polymer ?
#
loop_
_entity_poly.entity_id
_entity_poly.type
_entity_poly.pdbx_seq_one_letter_code
_entity_poly.pdbx_strand_id
1 'polypeptide(L)'
;MSIRIRPRSATSPTWPTATDDRLLHPDWCARGHACGLGEHRAQPVTLRVPGRGVVVLTRVLAADGRQHAEIRTRVSLAPGDTNARAHLMRIVTEFDAALRRMVRPQRRTP
;
A
#
# COMPACT_ATOMS: atom_id res chain seq x y z
N MET A 1 -51.11 -6.12 46.42
CA MET A 1 -51.11 -6.49 44.99
C MET A 1 -50.59 -5.31 44.19
N SER A 2 -49.39 -5.42 43.63
CA SER A 2 -48.80 -4.37 42.78
C SER A 2 -47.97 -5.04 41.69
N ILE A 3 -48.49 -5.05 40.47
CA ILE A 3 -47.80 -5.52 39.27
C ILE A 3 -46.88 -4.39 38.80
N ARG A 4 -45.56 -4.64 38.81
CA ARG A 4 -44.58 -3.77 38.16
C ARG A 4 -44.05 -4.41 36.88
N ILE A 5 -44.11 -3.61 35.83
CA ILE A 5 -43.88 -3.88 34.42
C ILE A 5 -42.41 -4.21 34.12
N ARG A 6 -42.16 -5.09 33.15
CA ARG A 6 -40.94 -5.17 32.31
C ARG A 6 -41.42 -5.23 30.84
N PRO A 7 -40.71 -4.71 29.80
CA PRO A 7 -39.25 -4.79 29.67
C PRO A 7 -38.50 -3.57 29.10
N ARG A 8 -37.17 -3.70 29.21
CA ARG A 8 -36.01 -2.98 28.66
C ARG A 8 -36.22 -2.06 27.43
N SER A 9 -35.64 -0.87 27.52
CA SER A 9 -34.89 -0.27 26.41
C SER A 9 -33.40 -0.32 26.77
N ALA A 10 -32.65 -1.19 26.10
CA ALA A 10 -31.21 -1.08 26.07
C ALA A 10 -30.88 0.15 25.21
N THR A 11 -30.33 1.19 25.82
CA THR A 11 -29.71 2.29 25.10
C THR A 11 -28.63 1.69 24.19
N SER A 12 -28.80 1.88 22.88
CA SER A 12 -27.81 1.47 21.87
C SER A 12 -26.42 2.00 22.22
N PRO A 13 -25.34 1.27 21.93
CA PRO A 13 -24.00 1.84 22.03
C PRO A 13 -23.91 3.04 21.08
N THR A 14 -23.75 4.23 21.66
CA THR A 14 -23.30 5.41 20.95
C THR A 14 -21.88 5.12 20.48
N TRP A 15 -21.73 4.81 19.20
CA TRP A 15 -20.45 4.83 18.54
C TRP A 15 -19.86 6.23 18.73
N PRO A 16 -18.59 6.38 19.14
CA PRO A 16 -17.94 7.67 19.04
C PRO A 16 -18.10 8.13 17.60
N THR A 17 -18.58 9.37 17.41
CA THR A 17 -18.52 10.06 16.13
C THR A 17 -17.06 10.10 15.73
N ALA A 18 -16.64 9.09 14.97
CA ALA A 18 -15.44 9.16 14.17
C ALA A 18 -15.62 10.45 13.37
N THR A 19 -14.82 11.46 13.70
CA THR A 19 -14.40 12.44 12.72
C THR A 19 -14.16 11.68 11.42
N ASP A 20 -14.90 12.06 10.41
CA ASP A 20 -15.07 11.36 9.15
C ASP A 20 -13.71 11.03 8.48
N ASP A 21 -13.17 9.86 8.81
CA ASP A 21 -11.91 9.34 8.28
C ASP A 21 -12.03 8.98 6.80
N ARG A 22 -13.24 9.09 6.21
CA ARG A 22 -13.48 8.93 4.78
C ARG A 22 -13.10 10.17 3.95
N LEU A 23 -12.84 11.33 4.58
CA LEU A 23 -12.78 12.62 3.86
C LEU A 23 -11.42 13.09 3.32
N LEU A 24 -10.30 12.40 3.51
CA LEU A 24 -9.04 12.83 2.87
C LEU A 24 -8.30 11.70 2.15
N HIS A 25 -9.04 10.84 1.44
CA HIS A 25 -8.40 10.03 0.41
C HIS A 25 -7.84 10.95 -0.69
N PRO A 26 -6.53 10.86 -1.00
CA PRO A 26 -6.01 11.48 -2.19
C PRO A 26 -6.80 11.01 -3.43
N ASP A 27 -6.90 11.87 -4.43
CA ASP A 27 -7.56 11.59 -5.71
C ASP A 27 -7.05 10.31 -6.39
N TRP A 28 -5.76 10.01 -6.25
CA TRP A 28 -5.12 8.82 -6.78
C TRP A 28 -5.39 7.53 -5.99
N CYS A 29 -5.99 7.62 -4.79
CA CYS A 29 -6.28 6.44 -3.99
C CYS A 29 -7.33 5.57 -4.69
N ALA A 30 -7.10 4.25 -4.78
CA ALA A 30 -8.06 3.33 -5.38
C ALA A 30 -9.32 3.10 -4.53
N ARG A 31 -9.37 3.64 -3.31
CA ARG A 31 -10.50 3.62 -2.35
C ARG A 31 -11.07 2.22 -2.05
N GLY A 32 -10.32 1.17 -2.37
CA GLY A 32 -10.87 -0.19 -2.43
C GLY A 32 -10.49 -1.10 -1.27
N HIS A 33 -9.20 -1.20 -0.88
CA HIS A 33 -8.79 -2.48 -0.24
C HIS A 33 -7.59 -2.47 0.73
N ALA A 34 -7.19 -1.33 1.31
CA ALA A 34 -6.20 -1.35 2.41
C ALA A 34 -6.26 -0.13 3.34
N CYS A 35 -7.21 0.79 3.10
CA CYS A 35 -7.22 2.08 3.79
C CYS A 35 -7.57 2.01 5.27
N GLY A 36 -7.97 0.83 5.77
CA GLY A 36 -8.20 0.56 7.20
C GLY A 36 -6.94 0.30 8.03
N LEU A 37 -5.74 0.32 7.45
CA LEU A 37 -4.46 0.21 8.17
C LEU A 37 -3.73 1.55 8.31
N GLY A 38 -4.42 2.67 8.07
CA GLY A 38 -3.83 4.01 8.01
C GLY A 38 -3.05 4.29 6.73
N GLU A 39 -3.10 3.41 5.72
CA GLU A 39 -2.39 3.61 4.45
C GLU A 39 -3.35 3.85 3.27
N HIS A 40 -3.07 4.87 2.45
CA HIS A 40 -3.74 5.02 1.16
C HIS A 40 -2.90 4.41 0.04
N ARG A 41 -3.49 3.51 -0.73
CA ARG A 41 -2.83 2.83 -1.85
C ARG A 41 -3.50 3.20 -3.18
N ALA A 42 -2.68 3.46 -4.19
CA ALA A 42 -3.14 3.68 -5.56
C ALA A 42 -3.57 2.36 -6.20
N GLN A 43 -4.26 2.46 -7.34
CA GLN A 43 -4.48 1.29 -8.19
C GLN A 43 -3.11 0.81 -8.70
N PRO A 44 -2.75 -0.48 -8.52
CA PRO A 44 -1.44 -0.95 -8.93
C PRO A 44 -1.26 -0.87 -10.44
N VAL A 45 -0.10 -0.37 -10.88
CA VAL A 45 0.33 -0.45 -12.28
C VAL A 45 1.12 -1.74 -12.45
N THR A 46 0.71 -2.58 -13.39
CA THR A 46 1.37 -3.87 -13.65
C THR A 46 2.07 -3.86 -15.00
N LEU A 47 3.37 -4.11 -15.01
CA LEU A 47 4.15 -4.38 -16.21
C LEU A 47 4.38 -5.89 -16.30
N ARG A 48 4.01 -6.49 -17.44
CA ARG A 48 4.28 -7.90 -17.74
C ARG A 48 5.24 -7.98 -18.90
N VAL A 49 6.30 -8.78 -18.73
CA VAL A 49 7.25 -9.07 -19.79
C VAL A 49 7.18 -10.57 -20.06
N PRO A 50 6.56 -11.01 -21.17
CA PRO A 50 6.35 -12.43 -21.47
C PRO A 50 7.65 -13.24 -21.35
N GLY A 51 7.57 -14.39 -20.66
CA GLY A 51 8.70 -15.28 -20.41
C GLY A 51 9.76 -14.76 -19.42
N ARG A 52 9.67 -13.50 -18.95
CA ARG A 52 10.70 -12.88 -18.12
C ARG A 52 10.21 -12.55 -16.71
N GLY A 53 9.04 -11.95 -16.56
CA GLY A 53 8.55 -11.57 -15.24
C GLY A 53 7.41 -10.58 -15.23
N VAL A 54 7.06 -10.16 -14.01
CA VAL A 54 6.00 -9.21 -13.70
C VAL A 54 6.50 -8.23 -12.66
N VAL A 55 6.26 -6.94 -12.88
CA VAL A 55 6.49 -5.87 -11.92
C VAL A 55 5.16 -5.22 -11.57
N VAL A 56 4.90 -5.06 -10.29
CA VAL A 56 3.75 -4.35 -9.75
C VAL A 56 4.26 -3.13 -8.99
N LEU A 57 3.85 -1.94 -9.44
CA LEU A 57 4.18 -0.65 -8.84
C LEU A 57 2.92 -0.08 -8.19
N THR A 58 3.04 0.32 -6.93
CA THR A 58 1.95 0.97 -6.18
C THR A 58 2.47 2.22 -5.49
N ARG A 59 1.79 3.36 -5.69
CA ARG A 59 2.01 4.55 -4.85
C ARG A 59 1.28 4.36 -3.53
N VAL A 60 1.99 4.62 -2.43
CA VAL A 60 1.49 4.45 -1.07
C VAL A 60 1.69 5.76 -0.31
N LEU A 61 0.68 6.17 0.44
CA LEU A 61 0.75 7.18 1.50
C LEU A 61 0.62 6.40 2.80
N ALA A 62 1.71 6.35 3.57
CA ALA A 62 1.75 5.65 4.85
C ALA A 62 1.00 6.42 5.93
N ALA A 63 0.72 5.75 7.06
CA ALA A 63 0.05 6.34 8.21
C ALA A 63 0.81 7.53 8.82
N ASP A 64 2.12 7.62 8.61
CA ASP A 64 2.96 8.76 9.01
C ASP A 64 2.88 9.97 8.05
N GLY A 65 2.01 9.90 7.03
CA GLY A 65 1.82 10.94 6.03
C GLY A 65 2.89 10.96 4.92
N ARG A 66 3.87 10.05 4.93
CA ARG A 66 4.92 9.99 3.89
C ARG A 66 4.47 9.17 2.69
N GLN A 67 4.78 9.68 1.51
CA GLN A 67 4.54 8.97 0.26
C GLN A 67 5.78 8.21 -0.20
N HIS A 68 5.56 6.99 -0.70
CA HIS A 68 6.59 6.17 -1.30
C HIS A 68 6.02 5.31 -2.43
N ALA A 69 6.91 4.77 -3.25
CA ALA A 69 6.58 3.75 -4.22
C ALA A 69 6.91 2.37 -3.64
N GLU A 70 5.94 1.47 -3.65
CA GLU A 70 6.14 0.04 -3.40
C GLU A 70 6.30 -0.68 -4.74
N ILE A 71 7.40 -1.42 -4.91
CA ILE A 71 7.66 -2.22 -6.10
C ILE A 71 7.77 -3.69 -5.70
N ARG A 72 6.92 -4.54 -6.28
CA ARG A 72 6.94 -5.99 -6.10
C ARG A 72 7.21 -6.64 -7.45
N THR A 73 8.25 -7.46 -7.53
CA THR A 73 8.66 -8.12 -8.77
C THR A 73 8.69 -9.63 -8.61
N ARG A 74 8.34 -10.35 -9.68
CA ARG A 74 8.57 -11.78 -9.85
C ARG A 74 9.28 -11.97 -11.18
N VAL A 75 10.44 -12.62 -11.14
CA VAL A 75 11.29 -12.84 -12.32
C VAL A 75 11.58 -14.33 -12.49
N SER A 76 11.68 -14.76 -13.75
CA SER A 76 12.23 -16.06 -14.11
C SER A 76 13.76 -16.00 -14.00
N LEU A 77 14.36 -16.88 -13.23
CA LEU A 77 15.81 -16.95 -13.07
C LEU A 77 16.46 -17.81 -14.15
N ALA A 78 17.74 -17.55 -14.41
CA ALA A 78 18.53 -18.37 -15.31
C ALA A 78 18.72 -19.77 -14.68
N PRO A 79 18.82 -20.84 -15.49
CA PRO A 79 19.05 -22.18 -14.98
C PRO A 79 20.45 -22.30 -14.34
N GLY A 80 20.51 -23.02 -13.22
CA GLY A 80 21.72 -23.23 -12.43
C GLY A 80 21.99 -22.11 -11.41
N ASP A 81 22.47 -22.50 -10.22
CA ASP A 81 22.61 -21.58 -9.07
C ASP A 81 23.55 -20.39 -9.36
N THR A 82 24.71 -20.64 -9.95
CA THR A 82 25.69 -19.58 -10.29
C THR A 82 25.08 -18.52 -11.22
N ASN A 83 24.36 -18.95 -12.26
CA ASN A 83 23.73 -18.04 -13.21
C ASN A 83 22.54 -17.30 -12.58
N ALA A 84 21.74 -17.99 -11.75
CA ALA A 84 20.64 -17.38 -11.02
C ALA A 84 21.14 -16.28 -10.08
N ARG A 85 22.23 -16.52 -9.34
CA ARG A 85 22.87 -15.52 -8.47
C ARG A 85 23.43 -14.34 -9.25
N ALA A 86 24.12 -14.58 -10.36
CA ALA A 86 24.60 -13.51 -11.23
C ALA A 86 23.43 -12.65 -11.77
N HIS A 87 22.32 -13.29 -12.16
CA HIS A 87 21.12 -12.60 -12.62
C HIS A 87 20.48 -11.75 -11.51
N LEU A 88 20.37 -12.28 -10.28
CA LEU A 88 19.87 -11.52 -9.13
C LEU A 88 20.76 -10.31 -8.82
N MET A 89 22.08 -10.48 -8.81
CA MET A 89 23.01 -9.37 -8.59
C MET A 89 22.88 -8.31 -9.67
N ARG A 90 22.72 -8.72 -10.94
CA ARG A 90 22.48 -7.79 -12.05
C ARG A 90 21.22 -6.96 -11.83
N ILE A 91 20.13 -7.58 -11.39
CA ILE A 91 18.87 -6.89 -11.07
C ILE A 91 19.10 -5.85 -9.97
N VAL A 92 19.78 -6.21 -8.89
CA VAL A 92 20.08 -5.29 -7.78
C VAL A 92 20.94 -4.12 -8.24
N THR A 93 21.99 -4.35 -9.01
CA THR A 93 22.87 -3.29 -9.53
C THR A 93 22.11 -2.31 -10.44
N GLU A 94 21.28 -2.81 -11.34
CA GLU A 94 20.49 -1.94 -12.22
C GLU A 94 19.42 -1.16 -11.44
N PHE A 95 18.82 -1.76 -10.41
CA PHE A 95 17.86 -1.07 -9.56
C PHE A 95 18.53 0.02 -8.71
N ASP A 96 19.70 -0.23 -8.13
CA ASP A 96 20.50 0.79 -7.42
C ASP A 96 20.87 1.95 -8.36
N ALA A 97 21.32 1.66 -9.57
CA ALA A 97 21.62 2.68 -10.58
C ALA A 97 20.37 3.50 -10.94
N ALA A 98 19.20 2.86 -11.08
CA ALA A 98 17.94 3.54 -11.33
C ALA A 98 17.54 4.45 -10.17
N LEU A 99 17.61 3.96 -8.92
CA LEU A 99 17.30 4.74 -7.72
C LEU A 99 18.22 5.97 -7.58
N ARG A 100 19.51 5.84 -7.87
CA ARG A 100 20.47 6.96 -7.81
C ARG A 100 20.17 8.07 -8.83
N ARG A 101 19.56 7.72 -9.96
CA ARG A 101 19.16 8.68 -11.01
C ARG A 101 17.84 9.37 -10.69
N MET A 102 17.05 8.86 -9.74
CA MET A 102 15.81 9.51 -9.35
C MET A 102 16.10 10.85 -8.68
N VAL A 103 15.29 11.86 -9.00
CA VAL A 103 15.34 13.15 -8.31
C VAL A 103 14.99 12.90 -6.85
N ARG A 104 15.84 13.38 -5.94
CA ARG A 104 15.53 13.31 -4.51
C ARG A 104 14.20 14.03 -4.27
N PRO A 105 13.24 13.40 -3.58
CA PRO A 105 12.02 14.09 -3.20
C PRO A 105 12.41 15.34 -2.41
N GLN A 106 11.99 16.52 -2.86
CA GLN A 106 12.13 17.71 -2.03
C GLN A 106 11.31 17.49 -0.76
N ARG A 107 11.91 17.70 0.41
CA ARG A 107 11.13 17.82 1.64
C ARG A 107 10.20 19.00 1.44
N ARG A 108 8.89 18.77 1.46
CA ARG A 108 7.94 19.86 1.70
C ARG A 108 8.17 20.29 3.14
N THR A 109 8.78 21.46 3.32
CA THR A 109 8.74 22.16 4.60
C THR A 109 7.27 22.55 4.85
N PRO A 110 6.72 22.31 6.05
CA PRO A 110 5.34 22.70 6.38
C PRO A 110 5.13 24.21 6.26
#